data_AF-A0A1G1ILM1-F1
#
_entry.id   AF-A0A1G1ILM1-F1
#
_cell.length_a   1.000
_cell.length_b   1.000
_cell.length_c   1.000
_cell.angle_alpha   90.00
_cell.angle_beta   90.00
_cell.angle_gamma   90.00
#
_symmetry.space_group_name_H-M   'P 1'
#
loop_
_entity.id
_entity.type
_entity.pdbx_description
1 polymer ?
#
loop_
_entity_poly.entity_id
_entity_poly.type
_entity_poly.pdbx_seq_one_letter_code
_entity_poly.pdbx_strand_id
1 'polypeptide(L)' 'MKFSKEFLERTVQVWQPYLKEPLSLDDAEEIANNAVGFYTFIAELDQKYSPSKNPAISNS' A
#
# COMPACT_ATOMS: atom_id res chain seq x y z
N MET A 1 -9.91 5.38 4.92
CA MET A 1 -10.45 4.71 3.72
C MET A 1 -11.43 3.65 4.22
N LYS A 2 -12.50 3.28 3.50
CA LYS A 2 -13.41 2.21 3.98
C LYS A 2 -13.23 0.97 3.10
N PHE A 3 -12.73 -0.11 3.68
CA PHE A 3 -12.52 -1.37 2.98
C PHE A 3 -13.77 -2.24 2.99
N SER A 4 -13.93 -3.11 1.99
CA SER A 4 -14.99 -4.11 2.00
C SER A 4 -14.66 -5.23 3.00
N LYS A 5 -15.70 -5.86 3.56
CA LYS A 5 -15.52 -7.01 4.46
C LYS A 5 -14.73 -8.14 3.79
N GLU A 6 -15.05 -8.44 2.53
CA GLU A 6 -14.35 -9.45 1.72
C GLU A 6 -12.85 -9.15 1.59
N PHE A 7 -12.49 -7.88 1.38
CA PHE A 7 -11.09 -7.47 1.31
C PHE A 7 -10.38 -7.66 2.66
N LEU A 8 -11.03 -7.31 3.77
CA LEU A 8 -10.46 -7.49 5.11
C LEU A 8 -10.31 -8.97 5.46
N GLU A 9 -11.29 -9.81 5.14
CA GLU A 9 -11.21 -11.26 5.30
C GLU A 9 -10.06 -11.85 4.47
N ARG A 10 -9.87 -11.36 3.23
CA ARG A 10 -8.73 -11.77 2.41
C ARG A 10 -7.40 -11.30 3.00
N THR A 11 -7.36 -10.11 3.58
CA THR A 11 -6.18 -9.59 4.28
C THR A 11 -5.81 -10.50 5.44
N VAL A 12 -6.77 -10.90 6.29
CA VAL A 12 -6.56 -11.90 7.34
C VAL A 12 -5.97 -13.20 6.75
N GLN A 13 -6.57 -13.75 5.71
CA GLN A 13 -6.10 -15.01 5.09
C GLN A 13 -4.65 -14.95 4.61
N VAL A 14 -4.22 -13.80 4.06
CA VAL A 14 -2.87 -13.62 3.52
C VAL A 14 -1.85 -13.47 4.65
N TRP A 15 -2.19 -12.75 5.71
CA TRP A 15 -1.23 -12.38 6.77
C TRP A 15 -1.20 -13.35 7.95
N GLN A 16 -2.31 -14.04 8.25
CA GLN A 16 -2.42 -14.98 9.36
C GLN A 16 -1.32 -16.06 9.40
N PRO A 17 -0.87 -16.66 8.28
CA PRO A 17 0.17 -17.69 8.30
C PRO A 17 1.52 -17.21 8.86
N TYR A 18 1.76 -15.90 8.90
CA TYR A 18 3.02 -15.30 9.35
C TYR A 18 2.96 -14.82 10.81
N LEU A 19 1.82 -14.96 11.48
CA LEU A 19 1.59 -14.47 12.84
C LEU A 19 1.09 -15.60 13.73
N LYS A 20 1.58 -15.62 14.97
CA LYS A 20 1.16 -16.61 15.98
C LYS A 20 -0.21 -16.28 16.55
N GLU A 21 -0.51 -14.98 16.70
CA GLU A 21 -1.78 -14.50 17.23
C GLU A 21 -2.84 -14.43 16.12
N PRO A 22 -4.11 -14.74 16.43
CA PRO A 22 -5.20 -14.62 15.47
C PRO A 22 -5.48 -13.15 15.13
N LEU A 23 -5.56 -12.84 13.84
CA LEU A 23 -5.92 -11.52 13.33
C LEU A 23 -7.44 -11.34 13.35
N SER A 24 -7.87 -10.21 13.90
CA SER A 24 -9.23 -9.70 13.77
C SER A 24 -9.43 -8.93 12.45
N LEU A 25 -10.68 -8.56 12.17
CA LEU A 25 -10.97 -7.66 11.05
C LEU A 25 -10.44 -6.24 11.29
N ASP A 26 -10.35 -5.81 12.55
CA ASP A 26 -9.79 -4.50 12.91
C ASP A 26 -8.27 -4.51 12.64
N ASP A 27 -7.56 -5.58 13.00
CA ASP A 27 -6.14 -5.75 12.67
C ASP A 27 -5.92 -5.75 11.15
N ALA A 28 -6.81 -6.40 10.40
CA ALA A 28 -6.77 -6.39 8.94
C ALA A 28 -6.98 -4.99 8.36
N GLU A 29 -7.85 -4.18 8.97
CA GLU A 29 -8.05 -2.79 8.58
C GLU A 29 -6.82 -1.94 8.87
N GLU A 30 -6.16 -2.13 10.02
CA GLU A 30 -4.89 -1.47 10.34
C GLU A 30 -3.76 -1.86 9.37
N ILE A 31 -3.62 -3.15 9.06
CA ILE A 31 -2.65 -3.65 8.07
C ILE A 31 -2.89 -2.99 6.72
N ALA A 32 -4.14 -2.92 6.27
CA ALA A 32 -4.51 -2.33 4.99
C ALA A 32 -4.22 -0.83 4.95
N ASN A 33 -4.58 -0.08 6.00
CA ASN A 33 -4.27 1.34 6.11
C ASN A 33 -2.76 1.60 6.12
N ASN A 34 -1.99 0.79 6.84
CA ASN A 34 -0.52 0.90 6.88
C ASN A 34 0.11 0.64 5.51
N ALA A 35 -0.35 -0.39 4.80
CA ALA A 35 0.13 -0.69 3.45
C ALA A 35 -0.17 0.46 2.48
N VAL A 36 -1.41 0.97 2.46
CA VAL A 36 -1.79 2.12 1.63
C VAL A 36 -0.96 3.36 1.97
N GLY A 37 -0.79 3.65 3.26
CA GLY A 37 0.02 4.77 3.73
C GLY A 37 1.48 4.67 3.28
N PHE A 38 2.08 3.49 3.40
CA PHE A 38 3.45 3.25 2.95
C PHE A 38 3.60 3.44 1.43
N TYR A 39 2.74 2.83 0.61
CA TYR A 39 2.82 2.99 -0.84
C TYR A 39 2.56 4.43 -1.29
N THR A 40 1.64 5.13 -0.61
CA THR A 40 1.37 6.56 -0.88
C THR A 40 2.62 7.39 -0.59
N PHE A 41 3.27 7.17 0.56
CA PHE A 41 4.51 7.85 0.92
C PHE A 41 5.63 7.57 -0.09
N ILE A 42 5.81 6.33 -0.54
CA ILE A 42 6.80 5.99 -1.57
C ILE A 42 6.49 6.69 -2.89
N ALA A 43 5.22 6.76 -3.31
CA ALA A 43 4.82 7.46 -4.53
C ALA A 43 5.09 8.97 -4.45
N GLU A 44 4.83 9.59 -3.29
CA GLU A 44 5.15 11.01 -3.05
C GLU A 44 6.65 11.27 -3.10
N LEU A 45 7.47 10.37 -2.53
CA LEU A 45 8.92 10.45 -2.63
C LEU A 45 9.41 10.31 -4.07
N ASP A 46 8.88 9.36 -4.83
CA ASP A 46 9.24 9.20 -6.25
C ASP A 46 8.91 10.45 -7.04
N GLN A 47 7.71 11.02 -6.84
CA GLN A 47 7.33 12.28 -7.49
C GLN A 47 8.27 13.44 -7.10
N LYS A 48 8.67 13.52 -5.83
CA LYS A 48 9.50 14.60 -5.29
C LYS A 48 10.96 14.50 -5.75
N TYR A 49 11.51 13.29 -5.83
CA TYR A 49 12.94 13.05 -6.04
C TYR A 49 13.28 12.43 -7.41
N SER A 50 12.29 12.10 -8.24
CA SER A 50 12.45 11.74 -9.64
C SER A 50 11.94 12.84 -10.60
N PRO A 51 12.44 14.09 -10.54
CA PRO A 51 11.96 15.18 -11.38
C PRO A 51 12.52 15.08 -12.82
N SER A 52 12.36 13.93 -13.49
CA SER A 52 12.47 13.81 -14.96
C SER A 52 12.28 12.37 -15.43
N LYS A 53 11.05 12.03 -15.83
CA LYS A 53 10.82 11.21 -17.03
C LYS A 53 10.15 12.08 -18.10
N ASN A 54 10.76 13.21 -18.40
CA ASN A 54 10.53 13.90 -19.67
C ASN A 54 11.82 13.74 -20.47
N PRO A 55 11.86 12.89 -21.51
CA PRO A 55 12.90 13.05 -22.51
C PRO A 55 12.64 14.42 -23.12
N ALA A 56 13.54 15.35 -22.87
CA ALA A 56 13.67 16.49 -23.76
C ALA A 56 13.75 15.89 -25.18
N ILE A 57 12.71 16.12 -25.99
CA ILE A 57 12.84 16.06 -27.43
C ILE A 57 13.85 17.17 -27.74
N SER A 58 15.13 16.81 -27.71
CA SER A 58 16.21 17.61 -28.25
C SER A 58 16.00 17.61 -29.75
N ASN A 59 15.38 18.67 -30.25
CA ASN A 59 15.38 18.96 -31.67
C ASN A 59 16.85 19.01 -32.13
N SER A 60 17.19 18.20 -33.13
CA SER A 60 18.39 18.30 -33.97
C SER A 60 17.99 18.01 -35.40
#